data_AF-A0A656H9Z7-F1
#
_entry.id   AF-A0A656H9Z7-F1
#
_cell.length_a   1.000
_cell.length_b   1.000
_cell.length_c   1.000
_cell.angle_alpha   90.00
_cell.angle_beta   90.00
_cell.angle_gamma   90.00
#
_symmetry.space_group_name_H-M   'P 1'
#
loop_
_entity.id
_entity.type
_entity.pdbx_description
1 polymer ?
#
loop_
_entity_poly.entity_id
_entity_poly.type
_entity_poly.pdbx_seq_one_letter_code
_entity_poly.pdbx_strand_id
1 'polypeptide(L)'
;MNKLKTLLAAPLIGLVYCLPSLALADEWTGKDKQLHFAVSAVLGVAAYSHTHDRAKAFGLAMIPGILKEVADSQQDNNDFSGKDLAWDALGAAVGIQTGHWMIGPGTVSWVKAF
;
A
#
# COMPACT_ATOMS: atom_id res chain seq x y z
N MET A 1 13.41 -19.04 -12.57
CA MET A 1 12.09 -18.37 -12.60
C MET A 1 12.06 -17.24 -11.55
N ASN A 2 12.95 -16.24 -11.62
CA ASN A 2 13.23 -15.40 -10.44
C ASN A 2 13.27 -13.89 -10.71
N LYS A 3 13.20 -13.43 -11.96
CA LYS A 3 13.30 -11.99 -12.28
C LYS A 3 11.94 -11.27 -12.36
N LEU A 4 10.85 -12.00 -12.61
CA LEU A 4 9.51 -11.42 -12.75
C LEU A 4 8.94 -10.88 -11.41
N LYS A 5 9.31 -11.50 -10.29
CA LYS A 5 8.87 -11.07 -8.94
C LYS A 5 9.55 -9.76 -8.50
N THR A 6 10.79 -9.53 -8.92
CA THR A 6 11.55 -8.32 -8.61
C THR A 6 11.09 -7.11 -9.44
N LEU A 7 10.59 -7.37 -10.66
CA LEU A 7 10.16 -6.33 -11.59
C LEU A 7 8.84 -5.65 -11.21
N LEU A 8 8.00 -6.28 -10.38
CA LEU A 8 6.75 -5.68 -9.88
C LEU A 8 6.96 -4.81 -8.64
N ALA A 9 8.01 -5.04 -7.85
CA ALA A 9 8.29 -4.28 -6.63
C ALA A 9 8.91 -2.90 -6.90
N ALA A 10 9.78 -2.79 -7.91
CA ALA A 10 10.48 -1.55 -8.25
C ALA A 10 9.56 -0.38 -8.70
N PRO A 11 8.50 -0.57 -9.53
CA PRO A 11 7.62 0.53 -9.91
C PRO A 11 6.66 0.97 -8.79
N LEU A 12 6.32 0.09 -7.83
CA LEU A 12 5.44 0.42 -6.71
C LEU A 12 6.10 1.35 -5.69
N ILE A 13 7.41 1.20 -5.45
CA ILE A 13 8.19 2.07 -4.57
C ILE A 13 8.31 3.49 -5.17
N GLY A 14 8.49 3.62 -6.48
CA GLY A 14 8.53 4.92 -7.16
C GLY A 14 7.19 5.67 -7.16
N LEU A 15 6.07 4.94 -7.12
CA LEU A 15 4.72 5.54 -7.08
C LEU A 15 4.42 6.21 -5.73
N VAL A 16 4.96 5.69 -4.62
CA VAL A 16 4.79 6.28 -3.28
C VAL A 16 5.55 7.61 -3.14
N TYR A 17 6.77 7.70 -3.69
CA TYR A 17 7.59 8.92 -3.62
C TYR A 17 7.09 10.08 -4.47
N CYS A 18 6.21 9.83 -5.45
CA CYS A 18 5.81 10.84 -6.43
C CYS A 18 4.37 11.34 -6.21
N LEU A 19 3.72 11.01 -5.09
CA LEU A 19 2.45 11.64 -4.71
C LEU A 19 2.76 13.03 -4.14
N PRO A 20 2.46 14.13 -4.85
CA PRO A 20 2.64 15.45 -4.29
C PRO A 20 1.67 15.63 -3.12
N SER A 21 2.22 15.75 -1.91
CA SER A 21 1.52 16.26 -0.73
C SER A 21 1.32 17.77 -0.94
N LEU A 22 0.33 18.15 -1.75
CA LEU A 22 -0.15 19.53 -1.74
C LEU A 22 -0.80 19.72 -0.37
N ALA A 23 -0.19 20.52 0.50
CA ALA A 23 -0.71 20.93 1.81
C ALA A 23 -2.01 21.78 1.74
N LEU A 24 -2.82 21.59 0.69
CA LEU A 24 -4.18 22.07 0.62
C LEU A 24 -5.02 21.13 1.47
N ALA A 25 -5.51 21.62 2.61
CA ALA A 25 -6.42 20.95 3.54
C ALA A 25 -6.27 19.42 3.54
N ASP A 26 -5.44 18.90 4.44
CA ASP A 26 -5.30 17.47 4.72
C ASP A 26 -6.66 16.89 5.17
N GLU A 27 -7.51 16.54 4.21
CA GLU A 27 -8.88 16.08 4.43
C GLU A 27 -8.93 14.56 4.49
N TRP A 28 -9.79 14.02 5.34
CA TRP A 28 -9.95 12.57 5.47
C TRP A 28 -10.44 11.88 4.20
N THR A 29 -11.11 12.60 3.31
CA THR A 29 -11.70 12.06 2.07
C THR A 29 -11.07 12.66 0.81
N GLY A 30 -9.88 13.26 0.94
CA GLY A 30 -9.13 13.81 -0.17
C GLY A 30 -8.74 12.75 -1.21
N LYS A 31 -8.43 13.19 -2.43
CA LYS A 31 -8.01 12.30 -3.54
C LYS A 31 -6.66 11.63 -3.25
N ASP A 32 -5.79 12.33 -2.55
CA ASP A 32 -4.54 11.84 -1.98
C ASP A 32 -4.80 10.62 -1.05
N LYS A 33 -5.81 10.69 -0.17
CA LYS A 33 -6.16 9.58 0.73
C LYS A 33 -6.60 8.32 -0.02
N GLN A 34 -7.33 8.51 -1.12
CA GLN A 34 -7.72 7.41 -2.00
C GLN A 34 -6.49 6.74 -2.65
N LEU A 35 -5.45 7.50 -2.96
CA LEU A 35 -4.19 6.97 -3.50
C LEU A 35 -3.40 6.20 -2.43
N HIS A 36 -3.28 6.72 -1.21
CA HIS A 36 -2.69 6.00 -0.08
C HIS A 36 -3.38 4.65 0.13
N PHE A 37 -4.71 4.65 0.20
CA PHE A 37 -5.49 3.41 0.28
C PHE A 37 -5.21 2.44 -0.87
N ALA A 38 -5.29 2.91 -2.12
CA ALA A 38 -5.17 2.04 -3.30
C ALA A 38 -3.77 1.44 -3.44
N VAL A 39 -2.72 2.25 -3.25
CA VAL A 39 -1.33 1.79 -3.31
C VAL A 39 -1.06 0.79 -2.19
N SER A 40 -1.49 1.10 -0.96
CA SER A 40 -1.30 0.23 0.19
C SER A 40 -2.09 -1.08 0.08
N ALA A 41 -3.26 -1.08 -0.57
CA ALA A 41 -3.98 -2.32 -0.89
C ALA A 41 -3.20 -3.22 -1.85
N VAL A 42 -2.59 -2.68 -2.90
CA VAL A 42 -1.75 -3.46 -3.81
C VAL A 42 -0.51 -4.01 -3.07
N LEU A 43 0.11 -3.19 -2.22
CA LEU A 43 1.24 -3.62 -1.39
C LEU A 43 0.82 -4.73 -0.41
N GLY A 44 -0.38 -4.64 0.19
CA GLY A 44 -0.93 -5.67 1.07
C GLY A 44 -1.11 -7.02 0.35
N VAL A 45 -1.67 -7.01 -0.85
CA VAL A 45 -1.79 -8.22 -1.70
C VAL A 45 -0.42 -8.83 -1.98
N ALA A 46 0.53 -8.00 -2.41
CA ALA A 46 1.88 -8.44 -2.77
C ALA A 46 2.65 -8.99 -1.56
N ALA A 47 2.60 -8.29 -0.43
CA ALA A 47 3.28 -8.66 0.80
C ALA A 47 2.72 -9.97 1.36
N TYR A 48 1.39 -10.15 1.32
CA TYR A 48 0.77 -11.40 1.74
C TYR A 48 1.11 -12.57 0.80
N SER A 49 1.07 -12.33 -0.52
CA SER A 49 1.47 -13.34 -1.52
C SER A 49 2.93 -13.79 -1.38
N HIS A 50 3.78 -12.97 -0.74
CA HIS A 50 5.16 -13.32 -0.44
C HIS A 50 5.32 -14.04 0.91
N THR A 51 4.68 -13.51 1.96
CA THR A 51 4.93 -13.96 3.34
C THR A 51 3.98 -15.05 3.83
N HIS A 52 2.76 -15.09 3.31
CA HIS A 52 1.65 -15.94 3.78
C HIS A 52 1.36 -15.79 5.29
N ASP A 53 1.79 -14.68 5.89
CA ASP A 53 1.62 -14.35 7.30
C ASP A 53 1.07 -12.92 7.37
N ARG A 54 -0.10 -12.75 8.00
CA ARG A 54 -0.81 -11.46 7.99
C ARG A 54 -0.03 -10.37 8.71
N ALA A 55 0.64 -10.68 9.82
CA ALA A 55 1.37 -9.69 10.60
C ALA A 55 2.64 -9.23 9.86
N LYS A 56 3.38 -10.19 9.27
CA LYS A 56 4.56 -9.87 8.44
C LYS A 56 4.16 -9.11 7.17
N ALA A 57 3.08 -9.52 6.52
CA ALA A 57 2.55 -8.83 5.35
C ALA A 57 2.16 -7.39 5.66
N PHE A 58 1.46 -7.18 6.77
CA PHE A 58 1.06 -5.84 7.22
C PHE A 58 2.26 -4.96 7.49
N GLY A 59 3.24 -5.46 8.26
CA GLY A 59 4.48 -4.74 8.50
C GLY A 59 5.20 -4.35 7.20
N LEU A 60 5.34 -5.29 6.25
CA LEU A 60 5.96 -5.03 4.96
C LEU A 60 5.20 -4.01 4.11
N ALA A 61 3.87 -4.08 4.09
CA ALA A 61 3.03 -3.16 3.32
C ALA A 61 3.03 -1.74 3.89
N MET A 62 3.24 -1.57 5.20
CA MET A 62 3.30 -0.27 5.87
C MET A 62 4.64 0.47 5.69
N ILE A 63 5.74 -0.23 5.40
CA ILE A 63 7.08 0.38 5.32
C ILE A 63 7.12 1.58 4.35
N PRO A 64 6.59 1.51 3.11
CA PRO A 64 6.65 2.64 2.20
C PRO A 64 5.90 3.88 2.70
N GLY A 65 4.71 3.70 3.30
CA GLY A 65 3.92 4.79 3.88
C GLY A 65 4.64 5.46 5.05
N ILE A 66 5.17 4.66 5.99
CA ILE A 66 5.97 5.18 7.12
C ILE A 66 7.19 5.97 6.62
N LEU A 67 7.92 5.43 5.65
CA LEU A 67 9.11 6.10 5.09
C LEU A 67 8.74 7.41 4.39
N LYS A 68 7.60 7.46 3.69
CA LYS A 68 7.09 8.69 3.08
C LYS A 68 6.79 9.74 4.15
N GLU A 69 6.00 9.41 5.17
CA GLU A 69 5.60 10.39 6.19
C GLU A 69 6.80 10.91 7.01
N VAL A 70 7.82 10.07 7.26
CA VAL A 70 9.09 10.48 7.88
C VAL A 70 9.93 11.37 6.95
N ALA A 71 9.85 11.18 5.63
CA ALA A 71 10.52 12.05 4.67
C ALA A 71 9.78 13.39 4.52
N ASP A 72 8.45 13.37 4.54
CA ASP A 72 7.58 14.54 4.45
C ASP A 72 7.77 15.45 5.68
N SER A 73 7.92 14.88 6.87
CA SER A 73 8.21 15.63 8.11
C SER A 73 9.57 16.36 8.11
N GLN A 74 10.42 16.15 7.12
CA GLN A 74 11.74 16.78 6.97
C GLN A 74 11.77 17.84 5.86
N GLN A 75 10.65 18.07 5.16
CA GLN A 75 10.56 19.03 4.05
C GLN A 75 9.87 20.32 4.49
N ASP A 76 10.30 21.46 3.93
CA ASP A 76 9.64 22.74 4.18
C ASP A 76 8.23 22.75 3.58
N ASN A 77 7.21 23.11 4.38
CA ASN A 77 5.78 23.13 4.02
C ASN A 77 5.14 21.76 3.78
N ASN A 78 5.71 20.70 4.35
CA ASN A 78 5.10 19.39 4.42
C ASN A 78 5.21 18.86 5.85
N ASP A 79 4.23 18.07 6.27
CA ASP A 79 4.13 17.58 7.64
C ASP A 79 3.81 16.09 7.64
N PHE A 80 4.14 15.42 8.74
CA PHE A 80 3.68 14.06 8.97
C PHE A 80 2.16 14.02 9.08
N SER A 81 1.49 13.29 8.19
CA SER A 81 0.05 13.08 8.20
C SER A 81 -0.32 11.72 8.79
N GLY A 82 -0.89 11.76 10.00
CA GLY A 82 -1.52 10.58 10.59
C GLY A 82 -2.71 10.06 9.77
N LYS A 83 -3.32 10.89 8.91
CA LYS A 83 -4.44 10.49 8.07
C LYS A 83 -3.96 9.65 6.88
N ASP A 84 -2.84 10.03 6.27
CA ASP A 84 -2.20 9.23 5.22
C ASP A 84 -1.79 7.85 5.75
N LEU A 85 -1.16 7.82 6.93
CA LEU A 85 -0.78 6.55 7.57
C LEU A 85 -2.00 5.68 7.92
N ALA A 86 -3.12 6.28 8.30
CA ALA A 86 -4.36 5.56 8.56
C ALA A 86 -4.94 4.94 7.28
N TRP A 87 -4.93 5.68 6.17
CA TRP A 87 -5.36 5.17 4.88
C TRP A 87 -4.43 4.10 4.31
N ASP A 88 -3.13 4.21 4.58
CA ASP A 88 -2.16 3.15 4.27
C ASP A 88 -2.47 1.87 5.05
N ALA A 89 -2.72 1.99 6.36
CA ALA A 89 -3.10 0.84 7.19
C ALA A 89 -4.41 0.18 6.72
N LEU A 90 -5.43 0.97 6.40
CA LEU A 90 -6.70 0.47 5.88
C LEU A 90 -6.51 -0.24 4.53
N GLY A 91 -5.77 0.39 3.61
CA GLY A 91 -5.43 -0.19 2.32
C GLY A 91 -4.71 -1.52 2.49
N ALA A 92 -3.61 -1.54 3.25
CA ALA A 92 -2.82 -2.73 3.50
C ALA A 92 -3.66 -3.88 4.09
N ALA A 93 -4.51 -3.59 5.08
CA ALA A 93 -5.41 -4.59 5.67
C ALA A 93 -6.39 -5.17 4.64
N VAL A 94 -7.01 -4.32 3.81
CA VAL A 94 -7.90 -4.76 2.73
C VAL A 94 -7.14 -5.61 1.70
N GLY A 95 -5.94 -5.20 1.32
CA GLY A 95 -5.08 -5.93 0.39
C GLY A 95 -4.70 -7.31 0.90
N ILE A 96 -4.30 -7.42 2.16
CA ILE A 96 -3.96 -8.70 2.80
C ILE A 96 -5.18 -9.63 2.83
N GLN A 97 -6.35 -9.09 3.16
CA GLN A 97 -7.58 -9.87 3.22
C GLN A 97 -8.04 -10.36 1.85
N THR A 98 -7.87 -9.54 0.82
CA THR A 98 -8.26 -9.85 -0.56
C THR A 98 -7.17 -10.58 -1.36
N GLY A 99 -5.93 -10.66 -0.87
CA GLY A 99 -4.82 -11.34 -1.55
C GLY A 99 -5.03 -12.84 -1.78
N HIS A 100 -6.02 -13.45 -1.13
CA HIS A 100 -6.45 -14.82 -1.38
C HIS A 100 -7.49 -14.97 -2.50
N TRP A 101 -8.05 -13.86 -2.97
CA TRP A 101 -9.10 -13.84 -3.98
C TRP A 101 -8.45 -13.72 -5.36
N MET A 102 -8.79 -14.64 -6.26
CA MET A 102 -8.51 -14.49 -7.67
C MET A 102 -9.75 -13.91 -8.33
N ILE A 103 -9.60 -12.78 -9.00
CA ILE A 103 -10.68 -12.11 -9.73
C ILE A 103 -10.42 -12.31 -11.23
N GLY A 104 -11.34 -12.98 -11.92
CA GLY A 104 -11.31 -13.21 -13.36
C GLY A 104 -12.66 -12.89 -14.01
N PRO A 105 -12.75 -12.87 -15.36
CA PRO A 105 -14.01 -12.61 -16.05
C PRO A 105 -15.11 -13.57 -15.57
N GLY A 106 -16.12 -13.03 -14.90
CA GLY A 106 -17.28 -13.78 -14.40
C GLY A 106 -17.03 -14.71 -13.19
N THR A 107 -15.84 -14.70 -12.57
CA THR A 107 -15.55 -15.57 -11.42
C THR A 107 -14.70 -14.90 -10.35
N VAL A 108 -15.04 -15.16 -9.09
CA VAL A 108 -14.20 -14.90 -7.92
C VAL A 108 -13.90 -16.25 -7.29
N SER A 109 -12.63 -16.65 -7.26
CA SER A 109 -12.19 -17.91 -6.64
C SER A 109 -11.24 -17.66 -5.49
N TRP A 110 -11.14 -18.62 -4.58
CA TRP A 110 -10.35 -18.52 -3.35
C TRP A 110 -9.17 -19.48 -3.42
N VAL A 111 -7.94 -18.98 -3.27
CA VAL A 111 -6.75 -19.84 -3.23
C VAL A 111 -6.62 -20.43 -1.83
N LYS A 112 -7.00 -21.71 -1.69
CA LYS A 112 -6.69 -22.50 -0.50
C LYS A 112 -5.26 -23.03 -0.65
N ALA A 113 -4.35 -22.65 0.24
CA ALA A 113 -3.08 -23.34 0.36
C ALA A 113 -3.37 -24.76 0.89
N PHE A 114 -2.94 -25.78 0.15
CA PHE A 114 -3.02 -27.19 0.54
C PHE A 114 -1.70 -27.64 1.15
#